data_AF-A0A013TH30-F1
#
_entry.id   AF-A0A013TH30-F1
#
_cell.length_a   1.000
_cell.length_b   1.000
_cell.length_c   1.000
_cell.angle_alpha   90.00
_cell.angle_beta   90.00
_cell.angle_gamma   90.00
#
_symmetry.space_group_name_H-M   'P 1'
#
loop_
_entity.id
_entity.type
_entity.pdbx_description
1 polymer ?
#
loop_
_entity_poly.entity_id
_entity_poly.type
_entity_poly.pdbx_seq_one_letter_code
_entity_poly.pdbx_strand_id
1 'polypeptide(L)'
;MVYKEPEREKFLKDLADALQQGHVNYQYYGCFEQPGVYGKAYYKVLSETKMGLNYSRRNDVTLYSSDRIVQLTGNGLLTFSPRIPGFEKLYTEQEVVYFDDQFDLAKKIQFFDQNPEQAEKIAKEGWEKTRKSFNAKRITQFMVEVTFKQPLSEDYEWSHEVYA
;
A
#
# COMPACT_ATOMS: atom_id res chain seq x y z
N MET A 1 19.53 -10.75 -16.77
CA MET A 1 19.74 -9.29 -16.65
C MET A 1 19.05 -8.82 -15.38
N VAL A 2 19.81 -8.30 -14.41
CA VAL A 2 19.20 -7.60 -13.26
C VAL A 2 18.88 -6.20 -13.76
N TYR A 3 17.60 -5.94 -14.01
CA TYR A 3 17.12 -4.60 -14.38
C TYR A 3 17.38 -3.65 -13.21
N LYS A 4 18.16 -2.59 -13.43
CA LYS A 4 18.45 -1.57 -12.40
C LYS A 4 17.37 -0.49 -12.46
N GLU A 5 16.84 -0.12 -11.30
CA GLU A 5 15.78 0.89 -11.14
C GLU A 5 16.35 2.11 -10.41
N PRO A 6 17.13 2.98 -11.09
CA PRO A 6 17.95 3.98 -10.41
C PRO A 6 17.14 4.97 -9.58
N GLU A 7 15.96 5.38 -10.05
CA GLU A 7 15.09 6.33 -9.32
C GLU A 7 14.54 5.71 -8.03
N ARG A 8 14.00 4.50 -8.11
CA ARG A 8 13.47 3.78 -6.94
C ARG A 8 14.58 3.40 -5.97
N GLU A 9 15.73 2.98 -6.48
CA GLU A 9 16.89 2.67 -5.65
C GLU A 9 17.36 3.92 -4.90
N LYS A 10 17.45 5.07 -5.58
CA LYS A 10 17.80 6.35 -4.96
C LYS A 10 16.77 6.73 -3.89
N PHE A 11 15.47 6.68 -4.21
CA PHE A 11 14.40 6.99 -3.26
C PHE A 11 14.52 6.18 -1.98
N LEU A 12 14.73 4.87 -2.10
CA LEU A 12 14.86 3.97 -0.95
C LEU A 12 16.15 4.19 -0.16
N LYS A 13 17.26 4.59 -0.80
CA LYS A 13 18.51 4.96 -0.10
C LYS A 13 18.34 6.24 0.70
N ASP A 14 17.81 7.29 0.07
CA ASP A 14 17.55 8.57 0.72
C ASP A 14 16.57 8.38 1.91
N LEU A 15 15.54 7.53 1.75
CA LEU A 15 14.63 7.17 2.84
C LEU A 15 15.36 6.45 3.99
N ALA A 16 16.19 5.46 3.69
CA ALA A 16 17.00 4.76 4.69
C ALA A 16 17.89 5.73 5.50
N ASP A 17 18.55 6.66 4.83
CA ASP A 17 19.40 7.67 5.47
C ASP A 17 18.57 8.56 6.41
N ALA A 18 17.40 9.02 5.97
CA ALA A 18 16.49 9.83 6.79
C ALA A 18 15.93 9.06 8.00
N LEU A 19 15.61 7.77 7.84
CA LEU A 19 15.14 6.91 8.93
C LEU A 19 16.24 6.61 9.95
N GLN A 20 17.49 6.42 9.51
CA GLN A 20 18.65 6.25 10.39
C GLN A 20 18.89 7.50 11.25
N GLN A 21 18.86 8.69 10.66
CA GLN A 21 18.98 9.95 11.39
C GLN A 21 17.86 10.13 12.43
N GLY A 22 16.67 9.65 12.10
CA GLY A 22 15.50 9.61 12.98
C GLY A 22 15.49 8.52 14.03
N HIS A 23 16.51 7.63 14.07
CA HIS A 23 16.56 6.45 14.95
C HIS A 23 15.33 5.53 14.82
N VAL A 24 14.72 5.48 13.63
CA VAL A 24 13.57 4.61 13.36
C VAL A 24 14.07 3.20 13.03
N ASN A 25 13.47 2.18 13.66
CA ASN A 25 13.73 0.79 13.29
C ASN A 25 13.00 0.45 11.98
N TYR A 26 13.74 0.04 10.95
CA TYR A 26 13.20 -0.35 9.67
C TYR A 26 13.93 -1.56 9.10
N GLN A 27 13.28 -2.26 8.18
CA GLN A 27 13.90 -3.37 7.46
C GLN A 27 13.44 -3.36 6.00
N TYR A 28 14.40 -3.60 5.10
CA TYR A 28 14.12 -3.89 3.70
C TYR A 28 14.35 -5.36 3.39
N TYR A 29 13.57 -5.88 2.44
CA TYR A 29 13.65 -7.25 1.96
C TYR A 29 13.68 -7.26 0.43
N GLY A 30 14.56 -8.08 -0.16
CA GLY A 30 14.68 -8.20 -1.61
C GLY A 30 15.28 -6.99 -2.32
N CYS A 31 15.91 -6.06 -1.60
CA CYS A 31 16.71 -4.97 -2.16
C CYS A 31 17.97 -4.73 -1.31
N PHE A 32 18.94 -3.98 -1.84
CA PHE A 32 20.22 -3.67 -1.16
C PHE A 32 20.95 -4.91 -0.62
N GLU A 33 21.02 -5.95 -1.45
CA GLU A 33 21.63 -7.25 -1.10
C GLU A 33 20.94 -7.99 0.06
N GLN A 34 19.81 -7.47 0.57
CA GLN A 34 18.98 -8.17 1.54
C GLN A 34 18.16 -9.26 0.84
N PRO A 35 18.09 -10.48 1.43
CA PRO A 35 17.29 -11.55 0.86
C PRO A 35 15.80 -11.17 0.87
N GLY A 36 15.06 -11.68 -0.11
CA GLY A 36 13.60 -11.63 -0.08
C GLY A 36 13.05 -12.57 0.99
N VAL A 37 11.88 -12.23 1.52
CA VAL A 37 11.08 -13.12 2.40
C VAL A 37 9.84 -13.59 1.65
N TYR A 38 9.45 -14.85 1.86
CA TYR A 38 8.38 -15.50 1.10
C TYR A 38 7.53 -16.42 2.00
N GLY A 39 6.31 -16.72 1.55
CA GLY A 39 5.40 -17.66 2.20
C GLY A 39 5.20 -17.37 3.69
N LYS A 40 5.36 -18.39 4.54
CA LYS A 40 5.20 -18.26 6.00
C LYS A 40 6.11 -17.17 6.60
N ALA A 41 7.34 -17.03 6.12
CA ALA A 41 8.28 -16.04 6.65
C ALA A 41 7.79 -14.61 6.35
N TYR A 42 7.22 -14.38 5.18
CA TYR A 42 6.62 -13.10 4.83
C TYR A 42 5.46 -12.72 5.77
N TYR A 43 4.54 -13.65 6.02
CA TYR A 43 3.43 -13.40 6.95
C TYR A 43 3.90 -13.17 8.39
N LYS A 44 4.97 -13.86 8.82
CA LYS A 44 5.57 -13.59 10.13
C LYS A 44 6.08 -12.16 10.21
N VAL A 45 6.83 -11.70 9.20
CA VAL A 45 7.31 -10.31 9.13
C VAL A 45 6.14 -9.32 9.20
N LEU A 46 5.07 -9.54 8.42
CA LEU A 46 3.89 -8.67 8.47
C LEU A 46 3.27 -8.61 9.86
N SER A 47 3.14 -9.76 10.56
CA SER A 47 2.57 -9.80 11.92
C SER A 47 3.40 -9.10 12.98
N GLU A 48 4.69 -8.90 12.74
CA GLU A 48 5.64 -8.24 13.63
C GLU A 48 5.90 -6.77 13.23
N THR A 49 5.22 -6.28 12.19
CA THR A 49 5.43 -4.94 11.60
C THR A 49 4.22 -4.04 11.85
N LYS A 50 4.47 -2.79 12.27
CA LYS A 50 3.41 -1.79 12.50
C LYS A 50 2.98 -1.06 11.23
N MET A 51 3.95 -0.76 10.36
CA MET A 51 3.77 0.13 9.22
C MET A 51 4.40 -0.45 7.95
N GLY A 52 3.73 -0.28 6.81
CA GLY A 52 4.16 -0.83 5.53
C GLY A 52 4.27 0.22 4.44
N LEU A 53 5.22 0.03 3.51
CA LEU A 53 5.41 0.90 2.35
C LEU A 53 4.82 0.27 1.09
N ASN A 54 3.74 0.85 0.56
CA ASN A 54 3.24 0.57 -0.77
C ASN A 54 3.96 1.43 -1.81
N TYR A 55 5.12 0.97 -2.31
CA TYR A 55 5.86 1.68 -3.35
C TYR A 55 6.19 0.77 -4.52
N SER A 56 5.70 1.13 -5.70
CA SER A 56 5.85 0.35 -6.93
C SER A 56 7.05 0.84 -7.76
N ARG A 57 7.36 0.12 -8.84
CA ARG A 57 8.39 0.52 -9.82
C ARG A 57 7.99 1.78 -10.59
N ARG A 58 6.69 1.92 -10.81
CA ARG A 58 6.01 3.05 -11.45
C ARG A 58 4.90 3.45 -10.50
N ASN A 59 4.85 4.72 -10.10
CA ASN A 59 3.79 5.24 -9.21
C ASN A 59 3.00 6.37 -9.90
N ASP A 60 3.31 6.65 -11.17
CA ASP A 60 2.73 7.68 -12.03
C ASP A 60 1.70 7.10 -13.04
N VAL A 61 1.43 5.79 -12.96
CA VAL A 61 0.41 5.13 -13.78
C VAL A 61 -0.91 5.12 -13.02
N THR A 62 -1.97 5.64 -13.66
CA THR A 62 -3.31 5.73 -13.08
C THR A 62 -3.77 4.42 -12.46
N LEU A 63 -4.25 4.47 -11.21
CA LEU A 63 -4.72 3.36 -10.39
C LEU A 63 -3.71 2.23 -10.12
N TYR A 64 -2.48 2.32 -10.60
CA TYR A 64 -1.55 1.20 -10.52
C TYR A 64 -0.93 1.05 -9.13
N SER A 65 -1.18 -0.10 -8.52
CA SER A 65 -0.44 -0.61 -7.37
C SER A 65 -0.27 -2.11 -7.48
N SER A 66 0.83 -2.66 -6.96
CA SER A 66 0.95 -4.11 -6.78
C SER A 66 -0.06 -4.63 -5.74
N ASP A 67 -0.22 -5.95 -5.69
CA ASP A 67 -0.93 -6.68 -4.64
C ASP A 67 -0.45 -6.36 -3.21
N ARG A 68 0.74 -5.75 -3.06
CA ARG A 68 1.25 -5.24 -1.79
C ARG A 68 0.25 -4.36 -1.05
N ILE A 69 -0.51 -3.49 -1.72
CA ILE A 69 -1.47 -2.61 -1.03
C ILE A 69 -2.45 -3.45 -0.19
N VAL A 70 -3.09 -4.44 -0.80
CA VAL A 70 -4.07 -5.30 -0.11
C VAL A 70 -3.41 -6.25 0.89
N GLN A 71 -2.15 -6.64 0.69
CA GLN A 71 -1.40 -7.43 1.66
C GLN A 71 -1.08 -6.61 2.92
N LEU A 72 -0.71 -5.34 2.79
CA LEU A 72 -0.39 -4.48 3.93
C LEU A 72 -1.67 -4.09 4.68
N THR A 73 -2.62 -3.46 3.99
CA THR A 73 -3.87 -3.00 4.62
C THR A 73 -4.72 -4.17 5.11
N GLY A 74 -4.80 -5.26 4.34
CA GLY A 74 -5.57 -6.45 4.71
C GLY A 74 -5.02 -7.21 5.92
N ASN A 75 -3.75 -7.01 6.27
CA ASN A 75 -3.14 -7.53 7.50
C ASN A 75 -3.09 -6.49 8.64
N GLY A 76 -3.71 -5.31 8.46
CA GLY A 76 -3.87 -4.32 9.53
C GLY A 76 -2.67 -3.41 9.76
N LEU A 77 -1.77 -3.26 8.78
CA LEU A 77 -0.64 -2.35 8.88
C LEU A 77 -1.06 -0.94 8.48
N LEU A 78 -0.56 0.08 9.18
CA LEU A 78 -0.61 1.45 8.68
C LEU A 78 0.17 1.51 7.38
N THR A 79 -0.50 1.83 6.28
CA THR A 79 0.10 1.71 4.95
C THR A 79 0.38 3.09 4.36
N PHE A 80 1.64 3.32 4.03
CA PHE A 80 2.10 4.50 3.31
C PHE A 80 2.04 4.25 1.80
N SER A 81 1.47 5.18 1.05
CA SER A 81 1.40 5.11 -0.42
C SER A 81 1.84 6.44 -1.05
N PRO A 82 2.57 6.44 -2.17
CA PRO A 82 2.73 7.66 -2.94
C PRO A 82 1.36 8.08 -3.52
N ARG A 83 1.23 9.34 -3.92
CA ARG A 83 0.04 9.85 -4.62
C ARG A 83 -0.01 9.31 -6.06
N ILE A 84 -0.44 8.07 -6.20
CA ILE A 84 -0.70 7.43 -7.49
C ILE A 84 -1.94 8.09 -8.13
N PRO A 85 -1.91 8.49 -9.41
CA PRO A 85 -3.05 9.18 -10.04
C PRO A 85 -4.35 8.38 -9.93
N GLY A 86 -5.40 8.99 -9.37
CA GLY A 86 -6.73 8.40 -9.22
C GLY A 86 -6.86 7.37 -8.10
N PHE A 87 -5.78 7.07 -7.37
CA PHE A 87 -5.78 6.01 -6.35
C PHE A 87 -6.66 6.34 -5.14
N GLU A 88 -6.96 7.62 -4.92
CA GLU A 88 -7.93 8.11 -3.95
C GLU A 88 -9.35 7.57 -4.15
N LYS A 89 -9.67 7.11 -5.38
CA LYS A 89 -10.93 6.42 -5.66
C LYS A 89 -10.99 5.01 -5.04
N LEU A 90 -9.83 4.39 -4.80
CA LEU A 90 -9.70 3.07 -4.18
C LEU A 90 -9.46 3.17 -2.68
N TYR A 91 -8.56 4.06 -2.26
CA TYR A 91 -8.17 4.31 -0.87
C TYR A 91 -8.00 5.80 -0.61
N THR A 92 -8.78 6.36 0.30
CA THR A 92 -8.73 7.76 0.72
C THR A 92 -7.67 7.99 1.81
N GLU A 93 -7.46 9.26 2.19
CA GLU A 93 -6.62 9.64 3.32
C GLU A 93 -7.13 9.14 4.69
N GLN A 94 -8.36 8.58 4.75
CA GLN A 94 -8.87 7.93 5.95
C GLN A 94 -8.30 6.51 6.12
N GLU A 95 -7.89 5.86 5.02
CA GLU A 95 -7.53 4.45 4.99
C GLU A 95 -6.03 4.19 4.76
N VAL A 96 -5.33 5.15 4.15
CA VAL A 96 -3.89 5.08 3.90
C VAL A 96 -3.25 6.44 4.12
N VAL A 97 -1.95 6.45 4.37
CA VAL A 97 -1.18 7.69 4.50
C VAL A 97 -0.47 7.98 3.19
N TYR A 98 -0.92 9.04 2.50
CA TYR A 98 -0.23 9.51 1.30
C TYR A 98 1.05 10.27 1.64
N PHE A 99 2.08 10.13 0.81
CA PHE A 99 3.30 10.93 0.88
C PHE A 99 3.72 11.45 -0.49
N ASP A 100 4.46 12.55 -0.49
CA ASP A 100 4.89 13.24 -1.72
C ASP A 100 6.33 12.84 -2.11
N ASP A 101 7.22 12.67 -1.14
CA ASP A 101 8.61 12.24 -1.34
C ASP A 101 9.15 11.44 -0.13
N GLN A 102 10.41 11.01 -0.21
CA GLN A 102 11.07 10.22 0.83
C GLN A 102 11.27 10.96 2.15
N PHE A 103 11.40 12.29 2.13
CA PHE A 103 11.61 13.09 3.34
C PHE A 103 10.27 13.36 4.04
N ASP A 104 9.21 13.62 3.28
CA ASP A 104 7.84 13.65 3.79
C ASP A 104 7.43 12.29 4.36
N LEU A 105 7.74 11.19 3.66
CA LEU A 105 7.53 9.84 4.16
C LEU A 105 8.28 9.60 5.48
N ALA A 106 9.55 9.96 5.57
CA ALA A 106 10.33 9.79 6.81
C ALA A 106 9.72 10.57 7.99
N LYS A 107 9.28 11.81 7.77
CA LYS A 107 8.58 12.61 8.78
C LYS A 107 7.27 11.96 9.24
N LYS A 108 6.48 11.45 8.30
CA LYS A 108 5.21 10.75 8.60
C LYS A 108 5.45 9.45 9.36
N ILE A 109 6.47 8.67 9.00
CA ILE A 109 6.86 7.47 9.74
C ILE A 109 7.21 7.82 11.20
N GLN A 110 8.06 8.82 11.41
CA GLN A 110 8.43 9.27 12.76
C GLN A 110 7.22 9.77 13.56
N PHE A 111 6.34 10.55 12.91
CA PHE A 111 5.11 11.02 13.53
C PHE A 111 4.23 9.86 13.99
N PHE A 112 3.96 8.87 13.14
CA PHE A 112 3.08 7.75 13.50
C PHE A 112 3.72 6.76 14.48
N ASP A 113 5.05 6.64 14.51
CA ASP A 113 5.75 5.87 15.55
C ASP A 113 5.55 6.50 16.95
N GLN A 114 5.53 7.84 17.00
CA GLN A 114 5.27 8.60 18.24
C GLN A 114 3.78 8.74 18.58
N ASN A 115 2.88 8.48 17.62
CA ASN A 115 1.43 8.64 17.75
C ASN A 115 0.68 7.34 17.40
N PRO A 116 0.89 6.25 18.18
CA PRO A 116 0.39 4.92 17.84
C PRO A 116 -1.13 4.82 17.76
N GLU A 117 -1.88 5.58 18.58
CA GLU A 117 -3.34 5.59 18.54
C GLU A 117 -3.88 6.12 17.20
N GLN A 118 -3.23 7.16 16.66
CA GLN A 118 -3.60 7.72 15.36
C GLN A 118 -3.20 6.76 14.23
N ALA A 119 -2.05 6.09 14.35
CA ALA A 119 -1.63 5.05 13.42
C ALA A 119 -2.63 3.89 13.38
N GLU A 120 -3.03 3.39 14.55
CA GLU A 120 -4.00 2.30 14.69
C GLU A 120 -5.34 2.65 14.07
N LYS A 121 -5.83 3.88 14.28
CA LYS A 121 -7.08 4.35 13.69
C LYS A 121 -7.06 4.23 12.17
N ILE A 122 -6.05 4.79 11.49
CA ILE A 122 -5.96 4.74 10.02
C ILE A 122 -5.75 3.30 9.54
N ALA A 123 -4.90 2.53 10.22
CA ALA A 123 -4.65 1.12 9.88
C ALA A 123 -5.93 0.28 9.95
N LYS A 124 -6.78 0.53 10.96
CA LYS A 124 -8.08 -0.11 11.11
C LYS A 124 -9.03 0.24 9.96
N GLU A 125 -9.16 1.53 9.61
CA GLU A 125 -9.99 1.94 8.47
C GLU A 125 -9.51 1.30 7.15
N GLY A 126 -8.19 1.26 6.92
CA GLY A 126 -7.60 0.57 5.77
C GLY A 126 -7.88 -0.94 5.75
N TRP A 127 -7.83 -1.58 6.91
CA TRP A 127 -8.17 -2.99 7.07
C TRP A 127 -9.65 -3.27 6.78
N GLU A 128 -10.56 -2.47 7.33
CA GLU A 128 -12.00 -2.60 7.11
C GLU A 128 -12.35 -2.37 5.63
N LYS A 129 -11.84 -1.29 5.04
CA LYS A 129 -11.99 -0.98 3.61
C LYS A 129 -11.51 -2.14 2.74
N THR A 130 -10.34 -2.69 3.04
CA THR A 130 -9.76 -3.75 2.20
C THR A 130 -10.60 -5.01 2.22
N ARG A 131 -11.07 -5.42 3.40
CA ARG A 131 -11.90 -6.62 3.56
C ARG A 131 -13.31 -6.43 3.02
N LYS A 132 -13.86 -5.22 3.12
CA LYS A 132 -15.18 -4.91 2.56
C LYS A 132 -15.13 -4.82 1.04
N SER A 133 -14.20 -4.05 0.49
CA SER A 133 -14.22 -3.67 -0.92
C SER A 133 -13.55 -4.71 -1.83
N PHE A 134 -12.48 -5.36 -1.39
CA PHE A 134 -11.64 -6.21 -2.23
C PHE A 134 -11.69 -7.69 -1.87
N ASN A 135 -12.78 -8.15 -1.22
CA ASN A 135 -12.98 -9.57 -0.99
C ASN A 135 -13.44 -10.29 -2.28
N ALA A 136 -13.09 -11.58 -2.36
CA ALA A 136 -13.37 -12.41 -3.53
C ALA A 136 -14.86 -12.47 -3.90
N LYS A 137 -15.78 -12.45 -2.93
CA LYS A 137 -17.21 -12.50 -3.19
C LYS A 137 -17.67 -11.25 -3.95
N ARG A 138 -17.32 -10.06 -3.46
CA ARG A 138 -17.69 -8.78 -4.07
C ARG A 138 -17.06 -8.60 -5.46
N ILE A 139 -15.77 -8.96 -5.59
CA ILE A 139 -15.08 -8.92 -6.89
C ILE A 139 -15.74 -9.85 -7.90
N THR A 140 -16.07 -11.08 -7.49
CA THR A 140 -16.72 -12.05 -8.38
C THR A 140 -18.12 -11.59 -8.79
N GLN A 141 -18.88 -11.00 -7.87
CA GLN A 141 -20.20 -10.42 -8.17
C GLN A 141 -20.10 -9.35 -9.26
N PHE A 142 -19.18 -8.40 -9.13
CA PHE A 142 -18.93 -7.38 -10.16
C PHE A 142 -18.58 -8.01 -11.52
N MET A 143 -17.69 -9.01 -11.53
CA MET A 143 -17.30 -9.69 -12.76
C MET A 143 -18.49 -10.37 -13.44
N VAL A 144 -19.35 -11.04 -12.68
CA VAL A 144 -20.59 -11.66 -13.20
C VAL A 144 -21.52 -10.60 -13.78
N GLU A 145 -21.77 -9.52 -13.05
CA GLU A 145 -22.67 -8.45 -13.47
C GLU A 145 -22.22 -7.82 -14.79
N VAL A 146 -20.93 -7.45 -14.88
CA VAL A 146 -20.38 -6.86 -16.10
C VAL A 146 -20.37 -7.85 -17.27
N THR A 147 -19.96 -9.09 -17.02
CA THR A 147 -19.86 -10.13 -18.08
C THR A 147 -21.22 -10.42 -18.71
N PHE A 148 -22.27 -10.49 -17.89
CA PHE A 148 -23.63 -10.78 -18.35
C PHE A 148 -24.47 -9.52 -18.61
N LYS A 149 -23.86 -8.33 -18.63
CA LYS A 149 -24.51 -7.03 -18.85
C LYS A 149 -25.70 -6.79 -17.92
N GLN A 150 -25.58 -7.21 -16.67
CA GLN A 150 -26.55 -6.97 -15.62
C GLN A 150 -26.30 -5.58 -15.00
N PRO A 151 -27.33 -4.94 -14.42
CA PRO A 151 -27.12 -3.76 -13.58
C PRO A 151 -26.18 -4.08 -12.42
N LEU A 152 -25.30 -3.13 -12.07
CA LEU A 152 -24.42 -3.27 -10.91
C LEU A 152 -25.25 -3.25 -9.63
N SER A 153 -25.02 -4.22 -8.73
CA SER A 153 -25.77 -4.31 -7.45
C SER A 153 -25.17 -3.51 -6.31
N GLU A 154 -23.92 -3.08 -6.43
CA GLU A 154 -23.19 -2.28 -5.44
C GLU A 154 -22.46 -1.11 -6.12
N ASP A 155 -22.14 -0.09 -5.33
CA ASP A 155 -21.25 1.00 -5.74
C ASP A 155 -19.79 0.53 -5.68
N TYR A 156 -19.33 -0.17 -6.72
CA TYR A 156 -17.94 -0.62 -6.82
C TYR A 156 -17.01 0.57 -7.11
N GLU A 157 -15.90 0.65 -6.37
CA GLU A 157 -14.93 1.75 -6.46
C GLU A 157 -14.36 1.92 -7.88
N TRP A 158 -14.22 0.82 -8.63
CA TRP A 158 -13.69 0.78 -9.99
C TRP A 158 -14.78 0.71 -11.08
N SER A 159 -16.06 0.87 -10.73
CA SER A 159 -17.18 0.81 -11.71
C SER A 159 -17.06 1.83 -12.85
N HIS A 160 -16.41 2.97 -12.59
CA HIS A 160 -16.13 4.00 -13.59
C HIS A 160 -15.10 3.60 -14.66
N GLU A 161 -14.41 2.47 -14.47
CA GLU A 161 -13.45 1.88 -15.42
C GLU A 161 -14.12 0.81 -16.31
N VAL A 162 -15.45 0.74 -16.34
CA VAL A 162 -16.21 -0.08 -17.29
C VAL A 162 -16.44 0.75 -18.56
N TYR A 163 -15.73 0.39 -19.62
CA TYR A 163 -15.81 1.04 -20.92
C TYR A 163 -16.85 0.35 -21.82
N ALA A 164 -17.59 1.13 -22.61
CA ALA A 164 -18.64 0.67 -23.51
C ALA A 164 -18.10 0.11 -24.84
#